data_AF-A4CQJ8-F1
#
_entry.id   AF-A4CQJ8-F1
#
_cell.length_a   1.000
_cell.length_b   1.000
_cell.length_c   1.000
_cell.angle_alpha   90.00
_cell.angle_beta   90.00
_cell.angle_gamma   90.00
#
_symmetry.space_group_name_H-M   'P 1'
#
loop_
_entity.id
_entity.type
_entity.pdbx_description
1 polymer ?
#
loop_
_entity_poly.entity_id
_entity_poly.type
_entity_poly.pdbx_seq_one_letter_code
_entity_poly.pdbx_strand_id
1 'polypeptide(L)'
;MMEDGGLRPTPIQAYVMLSSLFPLLYGLIFLALLWQAFKVMGRGFSAAGRPLNASASRNDRTGKVTIHPELLDGEGRLTEENLLTVRFSDDDEGEPADRSGE
;
A
#
# COMPACT_ATOMS: atom_id res chain seq x y z
N MET A 1 62.57 16.78 36.28
CA MET A 1 62.28 16.76 34.84
C MET A 1 61.34 15.60 34.61
N MET A 2 60.14 15.89 34.13
CA MET A 2 59.02 14.97 34.04
C MET A 2 59.22 13.98 32.88
N GLU A 3 59.18 12.69 33.18
CA GLU A 3 59.09 11.62 32.20
C GLU A 3 57.63 11.56 31.69
N ASP A 4 57.39 12.06 30.47
CA ASP A 4 56.09 12.00 29.82
C ASP A 4 55.79 10.55 29.39
N GLY A 5 55.15 9.81 30.28
CA GLY A 5 54.64 8.46 30.06
C GLY A 5 53.44 8.43 29.12
N GLY A 6 53.64 8.80 27.85
CA GLY A 6 52.65 8.61 26.80
C GLY A 6 52.46 7.13 26.50
N LEU A 7 51.38 6.53 27.00
CA LEU A 7 50.98 5.15 26.66
C LEU A 7 50.69 5.05 25.16
N ARG A 8 51.73 4.77 24.37
CA ARG A 8 51.57 4.33 22.99
C ARG A 8 51.01 2.90 23.03
N PRO A 9 49.86 2.65 22.40
CA PRO A 9 49.33 1.30 22.34
C PRO A 9 50.37 0.42 21.63
N THR A 10 50.73 -0.68 22.27
CA THR A 10 51.62 -1.67 21.66
C THR A 10 50.96 -2.21 20.39
N PRO A 11 51.74 -2.66 19.38
CA PRO A 11 51.17 -3.13 18.11
C PRO A 11 50.13 -4.26 18.30
N ILE A 12 50.26 -5.04 19.37
CA ILE A 12 49.28 -6.08 19.75
C ILE A 12 47.94 -5.46 20.21
N GLN A 13 47.96 -4.37 20.99
CA GLN A 13 46.74 -3.67 21.37
C GLN A 13 46.03 -3.04 20.15
N ALA A 14 46.78 -2.48 19.21
CA ALA A 14 46.21 -1.93 17.98
C ALA A 14 45.53 -3.02 17.14
N TYR A 15 46.11 -4.22 17.06
CA TYR A 15 45.50 -5.36 16.36
C TYR A 15 44.21 -5.84 17.04
N VAL A 16 44.20 -5.94 18.38
CA VAL A 16 43.01 -6.31 19.15
C VAL A 16 41.88 -5.28 18.94
N MET A 17 42.19 -3.99 18.97
CA MET A 17 41.24 -2.89 18.69
C MET A 17 40.70 -2.92 17.26
N LEU A 18 41.53 -3.30 16.28
CA LEU A 18 41.10 -3.41 14.88
C LEU A 18 40.23 -4.67 14.67
N SER A 19 40.56 -5.77 15.35
CA SER A 19 39.80 -7.02 15.26
C SER A 19 38.39 -6.92 15.87
N SER A 20 38.20 -6.06 16.89
CA SER A 20 36.88 -5.79 17.48
C SER A 20 36.02 -4.83 16.65
N LEU A 21 36.63 -4.05 15.75
CA LEU A 21 35.91 -3.12 14.87
C LEU A 21 35.10 -3.85 13.79
N PHE A 22 35.64 -4.92 13.20
CA PHE A 22 34.98 -5.71 12.15
C PHE A 22 33.61 -6.27 12.57
N PRO A 23 33.45 -6.97 13.72
CA PRO A 23 32.15 -7.48 14.14
C PRO A 23 31.17 -6.35 14.50
N LEU A 24 31.63 -5.22 15.04
CA LEU A 24 30.79 -4.06 15.30
C LEU A 24 30.26 -3.43 14.00
N LEU A 25 31.13 -3.27 13.01
CA LEU A 25 30.77 -2.74 11.70
C LEU A 25 29.79 -3.68 10.97
N TYR A 26 30.04 -4.99 11.03
CA TYR A 26 29.13 -5.99 10.47
C TYR A 26 27.75 -5.94 11.16
N GLY A 27 27.73 -5.84 12.50
CA GLY A 27 26.50 -5.67 13.27
C GLY A 27 25.74 -4.41 12.87
N LEU A 28 26.42 -3.26 12.76
CA LEU A 28 25.81 -2.00 12.33
C LEU A 28 25.17 -2.12 10.94
N ILE A 29 25.90 -2.68 9.98
CA ILE A 29 25.40 -2.90 8.62
C ILE A 29 24.20 -3.86 8.64
N PHE A 30 24.28 -4.95 9.41
CA PHE A 30 23.18 -5.91 9.55
C PHE A 30 21.91 -5.24 10.11
N LEU A 31 22.01 -4.45 11.17
CA LEU A 31 20.88 -3.71 11.72
C LEU A 31 20.31 -2.70 10.71
N ALA A 32 21.17 -2.00 9.98
CA ALA A 32 20.74 -1.04 8.96
C ALA A 32 19.96 -1.72 7.82
N LEU A 33 20.46 -2.87 7.34
CA LEU A 33 19.79 -3.67 6.31
C LEU A 33 18.46 -4.24 6.81
N LEU A 34 18.42 -4.74 8.05
CA LEU A 34 17.20 -5.25 8.67
C LEU A 34 16.14 -4.15 8.79
N TRP A 35 16.53 -2.96 9.25
CA TRP A 35 15.66 -1.78 9.29
C TRP A 35 15.15 -1.40 7.89
N GLN A 36 16.03 -1.41 6.89
CA GLN A 36 15.65 -1.12 5.50
C GLN A 36 14.62 -2.11 4.98
N ALA A 37 14.79 -3.40 5.24
CA ALA A 37 13.84 -4.44 4.85
C ALA A 37 12.45 -4.19 5.48
N PHE A 38 12.40 -3.92 6.78
CA PHE A 38 11.15 -3.57 7.46
C PHE A 38 10.51 -2.28 6.91
N LYS A 39 11.31 -1.24 6.66
CA LYS A 39 10.83 0.03 6.07
C LYS A 39 10.22 -0.18 4.69
N VAL A 40 10.85 -1.01 3.84
CA VAL A 40 10.34 -1.34 2.50
C VAL A 40 9.05 -2.15 2.61
N MET A 41 8.99 -3.13 3.51
CA MET A 41 7.81 -3.95 3.72
C MET A 41 6.61 -3.15 4.26
N GLY A 42 6.84 -2.21 5.18
CA GLY A 42 5.79 -1.33 5.71
C GLY A 42 5.14 -0.44 4.64
N ARG A 43 5.93 0.01 3.65
CA ARG A 43 5.39 0.75 2.48
C ARG A 43 4.58 -0.17 1.55
N GLY A 44 4.99 -1.42 1.39
CA GLY A 44 4.24 -2.43 0.65
C GLY A 44 2.92 -2.81 1.32
N PHE A 45 2.89 -2.92 2.65
CA PHE A 45 1.68 -3.20 3.42
C PHE A 45 0.70 -2.01 3.42
N SER A 46 1.21 -0.77 3.46
CA SER A 46 0.38 0.44 3.29
C SER A 46 -0.35 0.50 1.94
N ALA A 47 0.12 -0.21 0.92
CA ALA A 47 -0.57 -0.35 -0.37
C ALA A 47 -1.62 -1.48 -0.38
N ALA A 48 -1.47 -2.49 0.48
CA ALA A 48 -2.39 -3.63 0.63
C ALA A 48 -3.61 -3.30 1.52
N GLY A 49 -3.59 -2.19 2.25
CA GLY A 49 -4.76 -1.66 2.99
C GLY A 49 -5.80 -0.95 2.10
N ARG A 50 -5.59 -0.88 0.78
CA ARG A 50 -6.62 -0.40 -0.15
C ARG A 50 -7.55 -1.58 -0.46
N PRO A 51 -8.84 -1.51 -0.09
CA PRO A 51 -9.74 -2.65 -0.16
C PRO A 51 -9.80 -3.23 -1.58
N LEU A 52 -9.72 -4.55 -1.64
CA LEU A 52 -9.67 -5.45 -2.80
C LEU A 52 -10.87 -5.37 -3.77
N ASN A 53 -11.70 -4.33 -3.68
CA ASN A 53 -12.87 -4.14 -4.52
C ASN A 53 -12.55 -3.36 -5.82
N ALA A 54 -11.28 -2.95 -6.01
CA ALA A 54 -10.85 -2.13 -7.14
C ALA A 54 -10.55 -2.92 -8.45
N SER A 55 -10.91 -4.19 -8.54
CA SER A 55 -10.65 -5.00 -9.76
C SER A 55 -11.81 -5.88 -10.21
N ALA A 56 -13.04 -5.58 -9.80
CA ALA A 56 -14.23 -6.00 -10.53
C ALA A 56 -14.71 -4.78 -11.35
N SER A 57 -14.08 -4.46 -12.47
CA SER A 57 -14.54 -4.92 -13.78
C SER A 57 -13.52 -4.41 -14.80
N ARG A 58 -12.56 -5.20 -15.26
CA ARG A 58 -12.71 -6.11 -16.41
C ARG A 58 -13.60 -5.53 -17.52
N ASN A 59 -13.13 -4.48 -18.18
CA ASN A 59 -13.13 -4.28 -19.65
C ASN A 59 -13.24 -2.80 -20.06
N ASP A 60 -12.42 -1.92 -19.47
CA ASP A 60 -12.27 -0.57 -20.04
C ASP A 60 -11.20 -0.62 -21.15
N ARG A 61 -11.64 -0.35 -22.39
CA ARG A 61 -10.80 -0.35 -23.60
C ARG A 61 -9.86 0.86 -23.67
N THR A 62 -10.01 1.83 -22.77
CA THR A 62 -9.20 3.06 -22.71
C THR A 62 -8.04 2.93 -21.71
N GLY A 63 -8.05 1.90 -20.86
CA GLY A 63 -7.06 1.70 -19.79
C GLY A 63 -7.09 2.81 -18.73
N LYS A 64 -8.16 3.60 -18.70
CA LYS A 64 -8.37 4.73 -17.80
C LYS A 64 -9.68 4.49 -17.08
N VAL A 65 -9.61 4.12 -15.80
CA VAL A 65 -10.77 3.94 -14.93
C VAL A 65 -11.71 5.16 -15.05
N THR A 66 -12.77 5.03 -15.85
CA THR A 66 -13.80 6.05 -16.00
C THR A 66 -14.84 5.80 -14.91
N ILE A 67 -14.73 6.52 -13.81
CA ILE A 67 -15.80 6.60 -12.81
C ILE A 67 -16.80 7.66 -13.29
N HIS A 68 -18.08 7.31 -13.32
CA HIS A 68 -19.15 8.24 -13.67
C HIS A 68 -19.18 9.40 -12.66
N PRO A 69 -19.34 10.67 -13.11
CA PRO A 69 -19.27 11.82 -12.21
C PRO A 69 -20.39 11.82 -11.16
N GLU A 70 -21.55 11.21 -11.44
CA GLU A 70 -22.60 11.03 -10.43
C GLU A 70 -22.22 10.11 -9.27
N LEU A 71 -21.15 9.31 -9.42
CA LEU A 71 -20.61 8.47 -8.35
C LEU A 71 -19.54 9.21 -7.54
N LEU A 72 -19.30 10.49 -7.80
CA LEU A 72 -18.31 11.29 -7.10
C LEU A 72 -18.99 12.38 -6.26
N ASP A 73 -18.45 12.62 -5.07
CA ASP A 73 -18.83 13.75 -4.22
C ASP A 73 -18.31 15.09 -4.78
N GLY A 74 -18.66 16.21 -4.13
CA GLY A 74 -18.21 17.55 -4.53
C GLY A 74 -16.69 17.72 -4.55
N GLU A 75 -15.97 16.83 -3.87
CA GLU A 75 -14.52 16.80 -3.74
C GLU A 75 -13.86 15.78 -4.70
N GLY A 76 -14.64 15.12 -5.55
CA GLY A 76 -14.17 14.18 -6.57
C GLY A 76 -13.76 12.80 -6.04
N ARG A 77 -14.19 12.41 -4.83
CA ARG A 77 -14.03 11.06 -4.28
C ARG A 77 -15.32 10.26 -4.50
N LEU A 78 -15.27 8.94 -4.35
CA LEU A 78 -16.47 8.11 -4.49
C LEU A 78 -17.53 8.51 -3.45
N THR A 79 -18.73 8.84 -3.91
CA THR A 79 -19.84 9.26 -3.07
C THR A 79 -20.29 8.10 -2.17
N GLU A 80 -20.44 8.38 -0.88
CA GLU A 80 -20.98 7.42 0.12
C GLU A 80 -22.48 7.62 0.35
N GLU A 81 -23.09 8.55 -0.39
CA GLU A 81 -24.51 8.86 -0.25
C GLU A 81 -25.41 7.77 -0.84
N ASN A 82 -26.63 7.64 -0.28
CA ASN A 82 -27.59 6.66 -0.77
C ASN A 82 -28.17 7.13 -2.12
N LEU A 83 -27.69 6.56 -3.21
CA LEU A 83 -28.20 6.85 -4.55
C LEU A 83 -29.60 6.24 -4.72
N LEU A 84 -30.56 7.06 -5.14
CA LEU A 84 -31.91 6.59 -5.45
C LEU A 84 -31.85 5.66 -6.65
N THR A 85 -32.26 4.40 -6.46
CA THR A 85 -32.40 3.44 -7.55
C THR A 85 -33.87 3.14 -7.78
N VAL A 86 -34.34 3.37 -9.01
CA VAL A 86 -35.68 2.97 -9.42
C VAL A 86 -35.54 1.63 -10.13
N ARG A 87 -36.26 0.61 -9.63
CA ARG A 87 -36.39 -0.67 -10.30
C ARG A 87 -37.75 -0.72 -10.96
N PHE A 88 -37.76 -0.95 -12.26
CA PHE A 88 -38.99 -1.28 -12.97
C PHE A 88 -39.20 -2.78 -12.84
N SER A 89 -40.37 -3.19 -12.34
CA SER A 89 -40.78 -4.59 -12.37
C SER A 89 -41.41 -4.87 -13.73
N ASP A 90 -41.06 -6.00 -14.34
CA ASP A 90 -41.57 -6.50 -15.63
C ASP A 90 -43.03 -7.02 -15.54
N ASP A 91 -43.88 -6.42 -14.70
CA ASP A 91 -45.29 -6.83 -14.54
C ASP A 91 -46.19 -6.31 -15.69
N ASP A 92 -45.64 -6.24 -16.90
CA ASP A 92 -46.35 -6.01 -18.15
C ASP A 92 -46.06 -7.18 -19.13
N GLU A 93 -46.17 -8.41 -18.64
CA GLU A 93 -46.40 -9.56 -19.53
C GLU A 93 -47.85 -9.48 -20.03
N GLY A 94 -48.00 -8.98 -21.26
CA GLY A 94 -49.27 -8.61 -21.86
C GLY A 94 -50.34 -9.70 -21.86
N GLU A 95 -51.53 -9.33 -21.36
CA GLU A 95 -52.77 -9.99 -21.73
C GLU A 95 -53.20 -9.45 -23.11
N PRO A 96 -53.30 -10.27 -24.17
CA PRO A 96 -53.87 -9.81 -25.43
C PRO A 96 -55.35 -9.51 -25.18
N ALA A 97 -55.75 -8.26 -25.36
CA ALA A 97 -57.13 -7.82 -25.18
C ALA A 97 -58.10 -8.72 -25.95
N ASP A 98 -58.82 -9.58 -25.23
CA ASP A 98 -59.95 -10.34 -25.74
C ASP A 98 -61.06 -9.34 -26.09
N ARG A 99 -61.14 -8.97 -27.38
CA ARG A 99 -62.29 -8.28 -27.95
C ARG A 99 -63.31 -9.33 -28.39
N SER A 100 -64.05 -9.88 -27.44
CA SER A 100 -65.30 -10.57 -27.75
C SER A 100 -66.36 -10.26 -26.68
N GLY A 101 -67.37 -9.48 -27.07
CA GLY A 101 -68.46 -9.08 -26.19
C GLY A 101 -69.30 -7.95 -26.77
N GLU A 102 -70.01 -8.27 -27.84
CA GLU A 102 -71.24 -7.59 -28.29
C GLU A 102 -72.44 -8.13 -27.50
#